data_AF-A0A3B9P335-F1
#
_entry.id   AF-A0A3B9P335-F1
#
_cell.length_a   1.000
_cell.length_b   1.000
_cell.length_c   1.000
_cell.angle_alpha   90.00
_cell.angle_beta   90.00
_cell.angle_gamma   90.00
#
_symmetry.space_group_name_H-M   'P 1'
#
loop_
_entity.id
_entity.type
_entity.pdbx_description
1 polymer ?
#
loop_
_entity_poly.entity_id
_entity_poly.type
_entity_poly.pdbx_seq_one_letter_code
_entity_poly.pdbx_strand_id
1 'polypeptide(L)'
;GVHSKQTQCLIGFNFSSIDGHPGMGAVLIGNDTTFSDPIDLKNGTTFVDRHSDSYERWGDYFGVQPMFDANGELIPSEAWMAGFYGDGPNQNRTFISQVFSNDTIVPLHPNGGRVFPNPVADNSIVTVEFNLEVEQNIEARLYYENGQLVQELAGRLLPSGPAELFIDMSTLSQGMYIIKIQGDAGFEKVARIV
;
A
#
# COMPACT_ATOMS: atom_id res chain seq x y z
N GLY A 1 4.97 -11.28 7.86
CA GLY A 1 5.13 -11.89 6.53
C GLY A 1 4.77 -10.83 5.51
N VAL A 2 5.53 -10.71 4.42
CA VAL A 2 5.30 -9.67 3.41
C VAL A 2 4.20 -10.15 2.47
N HIS A 3 3.06 -9.45 2.45
CA HIS A 3 1.97 -9.73 1.52
C HIS A 3 2.27 -9.05 0.17
N SER A 4 1.97 -9.70 -0.97
CA SER A 4 2.28 -9.16 -2.31
C SER A 4 1.54 -7.84 -2.66
N LYS A 5 0.56 -7.46 -1.85
CA LYS A 5 -0.18 -6.19 -1.92
C LYS A 5 0.23 -5.16 -0.84
N GLN A 6 1.23 -5.45 0.00
CA GLN A 6 1.73 -4.51 1.01
C GLN A 6 2.81 -3.60 0.40
N THR A 7 2.39 -2.46 -0.12
CA THR A 7 3.25 -1.36 -0.60
C THR A 7 3.56 -0.32 0.48
N GLN A 8 2.98 -0.49 1.68
CA GLN A 8 3.17 0.39 2.83
C GLN A 8 3.78 -0.37 4.01
N CYS A 9 4.49 0.36 4.86
CA CYS A 9 5.04 -0.17 6.10
C CYS A 9 4.90 0.84 7.24
N LEU A 10 4.26 0.43 8.33
CA LEU A 10 4.27 1.17 9.59
C LEU A 10 5.45 0.71 10.44
N ILE A 11 6.31 1.65 10.82
CA ILE A 11 7.49 1.40 11.65
C ILE A 11 7.28 2.15 12.97
N GLY A 12 7.24 1.40 14.07
CA GLY A 12 7.24 1.96 15.43
C GLY A 12 8.63 1.87 16.05
N PHE A 13 9.01 2.87 16.85
CA PHE A 13 10.30 2.92 17.50
C PHE A 13 10.23 3.64 18.85
N ASN A 14 11.12 3.26 19.77
CA ASN A 14 11.44 4.07 20.95
C ASN A 14 12.52 5.07 20.59
N PHE A 15 12.49 6.24 21.22
CA PHE A 15 13.52 7.27 21.08
C PHE A 15 13.96 7.81 22.44
N SER A 16 15.15 8.38 22.50
CA SER A 16 15.68 9.15 23.62
C SER A 16 16.74 10.12 23.08
N SER A 17 16.97 11.24 23.77
CA SER A 17 17.99 12.21 23.37
C SER A 17 18.58 12.91 24.59
N ILE A 18 19.65 13.68 24.37
CA ILE A 18 20.26 14.51 25.43
C ILE A 18 19.40 15.73 25.80
N ASP A 19 18.54 16.16 24.87
CA ASP A 19 17.68 17.36 25.01
C ASP A 19 16.23 16.99 25.34
N GLY A 20 15.94 15.70 25.49
CA GLY A 20 14.59 15.17 25.66
C GLY A 20 14.55 13.96 26.58
N HIS A 21 13.36 13.38 26.69
CA HIS A 21 13.11 12.23 27.54
C HIS A 21 12.74 11.00 26.71
N PRO A 22 13.00 9.78 27.20
CA PRO A 22 12.65 8.60 26.46
C PRO A 22 11.15 8.51 26.16
N GLY A 23 10.81 8.23 24.91
CA GLY A 23 9.45 8.16 24.40
C GLY A 23 9.32 7.18 23.24
N MET A 24 8.17 7.22 22.57
CA MET A 24 7.88 6.38 21.42
C MET A 24 7.26 7.17 20.28
N GLY A 25 7.64 6.79 19.06
CA GLY A 25 7.18 7.40 17.83
C GLY A 25 6.89 6.36 16.75
N ALA A 26 6.38 6.86 15.63
CA ALA A 26 6.14 6.06 14.43
C ALA A 26 6.45 6.85 13.15
N VAL A 27 6.73 6.10 12.10
CA VAL A 27 6.86 6.60 10.72
C VAL A 27 6.17 5.64 9.75
N LEU A 28 5.62 6.19 8.69
CA LEU A 28 5.03 5.43 7.58
C LEU A 28 6.00 5.43 6.40
N ILE A 29 6.19 4.28 5.76
CA ILE A 29 6.63 4.19 4.38
C ILE A 29 5.38 4.10 3.50
N GLY A 30 5.16 5.12 2.68
CA GLY A 30 4.00 5.24 1.80
C GLY A 30 4.11 4.41 0.53
N ASN A 31 3.04 4.41 -0.27
CA ASN A 31 2.96 3.70 -1.56
C ASN A 31 4.02 4.16 -2.57
N ASP A 32 4.48 5.40 -2.45
CA ASP A 32 5.54 6.00 -3.27
C ASP A 32 6.94 5.70 -2.75
N THR A 33 7.07 4.82 -1.75
CA THR A 33 8.31 4.44 -1.05
C THR A 33 8.99 5.56 -0.26
N THR A 34 8.32 6.69 -0.05
CA THR A 34 8.83 7.78 0.78
C THR A 34 8.44 7.59 2.25
N PHE A 35 9.27 8.15 3.15
CA PHE A 35 8.95 8.21 4.58
C PHE A 35 8.07 9.43 4.86
N SER A 36 7.08 9.27 5.75
CA SER A 36 6.43 10.41 6.40
C SER A 36 7.42 11.14 7.33
N ASP A 37 7.05 12.35 7.75
CA ASP A 37 7.65 12.91 8.96
C ASP A 37 7.36 11.96 10.15
N PRO A 38 8.33 11.78 11.07
CA PRO A 38 8.10 11.04 12.30
C PRO A 38 7.04 11.73 13.16
N ILE A 39 6.18 10.93 13.80
CA ILE A 39 5.24 11.43 14.81
C ILE A 39 5.60 10.89 16.19
N ASP A 40 5.44 11.73 17.21
CA ASP A 40 5.54 11.28 18.60
C ASP A 40 4.21 10.68 19.02
N LEU A 41 4.20 9.38 19.31
CA LEU A 41 3.03 8.68 19.87
C LEU A 41 2.90 8.97 21.36
N LYS A 42 4.03 9.05 22.07
CA LYS A 42 4.11 9.45 23.47
C LYS A 42 5.47 10.01 23.81
N ASN A 43 5.49 11.25 24.29
CA ASN A 43 6.67 11.88 24.88
C ASN A 43 6.82 11.51 26.36
N GLY A 44 8.05 11.22 26.77
CA GLY A 44 8.43 11.05 28.17
C GLY A 44 8.46 12.38 28.92
N THR A 45 8.34 12.31 30.25
CA THR A 45 8.40 13.47 31.15
C THR A 45 9.66 13.49 32.02
N THR A 46 10.44 12.41 32.01
CA THR A 46 11.69 12.26 32.74
C THR A 46 12.59 11.19 32.11
N PHE A 47 13.85 11.11 32.54
CA PHE A 47 14.73 9.97 32.27
C PHE A 47 14.29 8.71 33.03
N VAL A 48 14.86 7.55 32.70
CA VAL A 48 14.60 6.30 33.42
C VAL A 48 15.85 5.90 34.21
N ASP A 49 15.65 5.64 35.50
CA ASP A 49 16.66 5.22 36.47
C ASP A 49 15.93 4.41 37.55
N ARG A 50 15.74 3.11 37.29
CA ARG A 50 14.75 2.29 38.00
C ARG A 50 15.34 1.59 39.21
N HIS A 51 16.61 1.23 39.16
CA HIS A 51 17.33 0.41 40.11
C HIS A 51 18.54 1.15 40.63
N SER A 52 18.90 0.88 41.89
CA SER A 52 20.06 1.48 42.54
C SER A 52 21.41 0.83 42.17
N ASP A 53 21.44 -0.04 41.16
CA ASP A 53 22.67 -0.70 40.67
C ASP A 53 23.27 0.09 39.50
N SER A 54 24.58 -0.04 39.33
CA SER A 54 25.41 0.47 38.24
C SER A 54 25.06 -0.05 36.84
N TYR A 55 24.23 -1.09 36.68
CA TYR A 55 23.87 -1.66 35.37
C TYR A 55 22.37 -1.91 35.21
N GLU A 56 21.76 -1.23 34.23
CA GLU A 56 20.34 -1.37 33.91
C GLU A 56 20.10 -1.78 32.44
N ARG A 57 19.08 -2.63 32.20
CA ARG A 57 18.55 -2.98 30.86
C ARG A 57 17.03 -2.87 30.82
N TRP A 58 16.51 -1.68 31.10
CA TRP A 58 15.07 -1.42 31.07
C TRP A 58 14.81 -0.27 30.10
N GLY A 59 14.35 -0.57 28.87
CA GLY A 59 13.72 0.48 28.08
C GLY A 59 13.74 0.43 26.56
N ASP A 60 13.94 -0.72 25.96
CA ASP A 60 13.87 -0.89 24.50
C ASP A 60 12.71 -1.79 24.04
N TYR A 61 11.82 -2.20 24.96
CA TYR A 61 10.67 -3.03 24.58
C TYR A 61 9.72 -2.28 23.66
N PHE A 62 9.42 -2.91 22.52
CA PHE A 62 8.41 -2.45 21.58
C PHE A 62 7.65 -3.66 21.02
N GLY A 63 6.33 -3.56 21.00
CA GLY A 63 5.44 -4.55 20.41
C GLY A 63 4.64 -3.91 19.28
N VAL A 64 4.51 -4.63 18.17
CA VAL A 64 3.63 -4.25 17.05
C VAL A 64 2.73 -5.42 16.74
N GLN A 65 1.44 -5.17 16.65
CA GLN A 65 0.42 -6.14 16.29
C GLN A 65 -0.47 -5.53 15.19
N PRO A 66 -0.67 -6.20 14.04
CA PRO A 66 -1.64 -5.73 13.06
C PRO A 66 -3.05 -5.66 13.66
N MET A 67 -3.85 -4.69 13.20
CA MET A 67 -5.24 -4.56 13.63
C MET A 67 -6.12 -5.59 12.90
N PHE A 68 -7.12 -6.11 13.60
CA PHE A 68 -8.14 -6.98 13.03
C PHE A 68 -9.52 -6.38 13.33
N ASP A 69 -10.45 -6.54 12.39
CA ASP A 69 -11.83 -6.10 12.57
C ASP A 69 -12.61 -7.03 13.52
N ALA A 70 -13.91 -6.75 13.73
CA ALA A 70 -14.77 -7.57 14.59
C ALA A 70 -14.97 -9.02 14.10
N ASN A 71 -14.68 -9.30 12.83
CA ASN A 71 -14.80 -10.62 12.22
C ASN A 71 -13.45 -11.37 12.22
N GLY A 72 -12.37 -10.73 12.66
CA GLY A 72 -11.02 -11.29 12.67
C GLY A 72 -10.28 -11.12 11.33
N GLU A 73 -10.76 -10.26 10.44
CA GLU A 73 -10.08 -9.92 9.19
C GLU A 73 -9.02 -8.84 9.43
N LEU A 74 -7.88 -8.97 8.76
CA LEU A 74 -6.77 -8.03 8.86
C LEU A 74 -7.16 -6.66 8.29
N ILE A 75 -6.94 -5.58 9.05
CA ILE A 75 -7.00 -4.21 8.56
C ILE A 75 -5.57 -3.79 8.16
N PRO A 76 -5.22 -3.79 6.86
CA PRO A 76 -3.83 -3.73 6.40
C PRO A 76 -3.14 -2.38 6.65
N SER A 77 -3.92 -1.32 6.85
CA SER A 77 -3.45 0.05 7.09
C SER A 77 -3.27 0.39 8.57
N GLU A 78 -3.53 -0.55 9.48
CA GLU A 78 -3.64 -0.26 10.91
C GLU A 78 -2.85 -1.25 11.79
N ALA A 79 -2.29 -0.75 12.88
CA ALA A 79 -1.59 -1.55 13.86
C ALA A 79 -1.74 -1.00 15.28
N TRP A 80 -1.71 -1.90 16.26
CA TRP A 80 -1.45 -1.56 17.65
C TRP A 80 0.06 -1.54 17.90
N MET A 81 0.53 -0.48 18.53
CA MET A 81 1.91 -0.33 18.97
C MET A 81 1.94 -0.18 20.50
N ALA A 82 2.79 -0.97 21.15
CA ALA A 82 3.05 -0.91 22.57
C ALA A 82 4.53 -0.55 22.78
N GLY A 83 4.80 0.69 23.17
CA GLY A 83 6.15 1.21 23.31
C GLY A 83 6.45 1.74 24.71
N PHE A 84 7.67 2.23 24.87
CA PHE A 84 8.25 2.66 26.12
C PHE A 84 8.25 4.18 26.25
N TYR A 85 8.02 4.70 27.45
CA TYR A 85 8.29 6.11 27.78
C TYR A 85 8.70 6.28 29.24
N GLY A 86 9.49 7.32 29.52
CA GLY A 86 9.88 7.72 30.86
C GLY A 86 8.79 8.58 31.53
N ASP A 87 8.44 8.25 32.77
CA ASP A 87 7.43 8.99 33.54
C ASP A 87 7.65 8.93 35.06
N GLY A 88 7.12 9.94 35.77
CA GLY A 88 7.13 9.99 37.23
C GLY A 88 8.54 10.03 37.83
N PRO A 89 8.80 9.37 38.97
CA PRO A 89 10.11 9.39 39.63
C PRO A 89 11.10 8.45 38.92
N ASN A 90 11.47 8.83 37.71
CA ASN A 90 12.41 8.16 36.82
C ASN A 90 12.04 6.71 36.47
N GLN A 91 10.75 6.46 36.24
CA GLN A 91 10.23 5.13 35.96
C GLN A 91 9.93 4.93 34.49
N ASN A 92 10.07 3.69 34.03
CA ASN A 92 9.55 3.28 32.75
C ASN A 92 8.05 2.97 32.82
N ARG A 93 7.32 3.33 31.76
CA ARG A 93 5.94 2.92 31.53
C ARG A 93 5.75 2.43 30.10
N THR A 94 4.63 1.75 29.87
CA THR A 94 4.18 1.34 28.55
C THR A 94 3.02 2.22 28.11
N PHE A 95 3.06 2.67 26.86
CA PHE A 95 1.92 3.29 26.20
C PHE A 95 1.48 2.42 25.04
N ILE A 96 0.16 2.25 24.90
CA ILE A 96 -0.44 1.47 23.82
C ILE A 96 -1.24 2.44 22.96
N SER A 97 -0.90 2.50 21.68
CA SER A 97 -1.55 3.36 20.70
C SER A 97 -1.97 2.56 19.48
N GLN A 98 -3.17 2.81 18.98
CA GLN A 98 -3.54 2.45 17.62
C GLN A 98 -2.93 3.47 16.68
N VAL A 99 -2.25 3.00 15.64
CA VAL A 99 -1.72 3.83 14.56
C VAL A 99 -2.30 3.35 13.25
N PHE A 100 -2.53 4.28 12.34
CA PHE A 100 -3.13 3.99 11.04
C PHE A 100 -2.54 4.87 9.96
N SER A 101 -2.39 4.31 8.77
CA SER A 101 -2.01 5.00 7.56
C SER A 101 -3.22 5.72 6.97
N ASN A 102 -3.09 7.05 6.79
CA ASN A 102 -4.00 7.84 5.95
C ASN A 102 -3.50 7.95 4.50
N ASP A 103 -2.40 7.26 4.15
CA ASP A 103 -2.04 7.00 2.76
C ASP A 103 -3.06 5.97 2.23
N THR A 104 -4.26 6.46 2.04
CA THR A 104 -5.39 5.70 1.59
C THR A 104 -5.34 5.71 0.08
N ILE A 105 -5.34 4.52 -0.50
CA ILE A 105 -5.98 4.26 -1.79
C ILE A 105 -5.25 4.96 -2.93
N VAL A 106 -4.56 4.17 -3.77
CA VAL A 106 -4.23 4.64 -5.12
C VAL A 106 -5.54 5.18 -5.71
N PRO A 107 -5.64 6.48 -6.04
CA PRO A 107 -6.90 7.07 -6.40
C PRO A 107 -7.45 6.36 -7.62
N LEU A 108 -8.75 6.12 -7.62
CA LEU A 108 -9.42 5.55 -8.78
C LEU A 108 -9.07 6.38 -10.01
N HIS A 109 -8.74 5.70 -11.11
CA HIS A 109 -8.48 6.40 -12.35
C HIS A 109 -9.73 7.21 -12.74
N PRO A 110 -9.60 8.51 -13.06
CA PRO A 110 -10.73 9.33 -13.43
C PRO A 110 -11.53 8.70 -14.58
N ASN A 111 -12.87 8.78 -14.50
CA ASN A 111 -13.78 8.20 -15.50
C ASN A 111 -13.58 6.69 -15.76
N GLY A 112 -13.09 5.93 -14.78
CA GLY A 112 -12.86 4.49 -14.93
C GLY A 112 -11.59 4.14 -15.72
N GLY A 113 -10.69 5.12 -15.90
CA GLY A 113 -9.39 4.97 -16.56
C GLY A 113 -9.40 5.14 -18.07
N ARG A 114 -8.22 5.27 -18.64
CA ARG A 114 -7.95 5.65 -20.03
C ARG A 114 -7.01 4.65 -20.71
N VAL A 115 -6.84 4.81 -22.02
CA VAL A 115 -5.87 4.09 -22.84
C VAL A 115 -4.89 5.07 -23.43
N PHE A 116 -3.59 4.89 -23.17
CA PHE A 116 -2.55 5.81 -23.63
C PHE A 116 -1.18 5.12 -23.80
N PRO A 117 -0.29 5.62 -24.69
CA PRO A 117 -0.58 6.62 -25.70
C PRO A 117 -1.60 6.08 -26.72
N ASN A 118 -2.44 6.97 -27.23
CA ASN A 118 -3.43 6.66 -28.24
C ASN A 118 -3.69 7.95 -29.06
N PRO A 119 -3.10 8.11 -30.26
CA PRO A 119 -2.48 7.05 -31.08
C PRO A 119 -1.16 6.47 -30.54
N VAL A 120 -0.89 5.22 -30.90
CA VAL A 120 0.34 4.48 -30.55
C VAL A 120 1.50 4.98 -31.40
N ALA A 121 2.59 5.42 -30.76
CA ALA A 121 3.83 5.74 -31.45
C ALA A 121 4.61 4.45 -31.76
N ASP A 122 5.49 4.48 -32.77
CA ASP A 122 6.31 3.31 -33.14
C ASP A 122 7.04 2.73 -31.92
N ASN A 123 6.95 1.40 -31.76
CA ASN A 123 7.55 0.62 -30.68
C ASN A 123 7.17 1.07 -29.25
N SER A 124 5.93 1.50 -29.03
CA SER A 124 5.47 1.92 -27.69
C SER A 124 4.60 0.88 -26.99
N ILE A 125 4.71 0.87 -25.66
CA ILE A 125 3.82 0.15 -24.75
C ILE A 125 2.56 1.01 -24.57
N VAL A 126 1.39 0.39 -24.72
CA VAL A 126 0.10 0.99 -24.39
C VAL A 126 -0.32 0.58 -22.98
N THR A 127 -0.68 1.55 -22.17
CA THR A 127 -1.27 1.36 -20.84
C THR A 127 -2.79 1.51 -20.92
N VAL A 128 -3.50 0.50 -20.39
CA VAL A 128 -4.94 0.51 -20.18
C VAL A 128 -5.21 0.59 -18.68
N GLU A 129 -5.63 1.76 -18.22
CA GLU A 129 -6.05 2.01 -16.83
C GLU A 129 -7.52 1.62 -16.63
N PHE A 130 -7.84 0.98 -15.51
CA PHE A 130 -9.19 0.63 -15.12
C PHE A 130 -9.37 0.49 -13.60
N ASN A 131 -10.62 0.54 -13.13
CA ASN A 131 -10.95 0.40 -11.71
C ASN A 131 -11.85 -0.82 -11.50
N LEU A 132 -11.61 -1.57 -10.43
CA LEU A 132 -12.44 -2.70 -10.00
C LEU A 132 -13.17 -2.36 -8.71
N GLU A 133 -14.49 -2.55 -8.68
CA GLU A 133 -15.30 -2.33 -7.48
C GLU A 133 -15.11 -3.45 -6.43
N VAL A 134 -14.88 -4.67 -6.91
CA VAL A 134 -14.70 -5.88 -6.10
C VAL A 134 -13.52 -6.70 -6.62
N GLU A 135 -12.92 -7.50 -5.74
CA GLU A 135 -11.93 -8.51 -6.14
C GLU A 135 -12.58 -9.53 -7.09
N GLN A 136 -11.94 -9.80 -8.22
CA GLN A 136 -12.48 -10.68 -9.26
C GLN A 136 -11.38 -11.19 -10.20
N ASN A 137 -11.63 -12.30 -10.91
CA ASN A 137 -10.71 -12.77 -11.96
C ASN A 137 -10.92 -11.94 -13.21
N ILE A 138 -9.83 -11.35 -13.71
CA ILE A 138 -9.82 -10.51 -14.91
C ILE A 138 -9.19 -11.25 -16.08
N GLU A 139 -9.88 -11.26 -17.22
CA GLU A 139 -9.41 -11.72 -18.52
C GLU A 139 -9.31 -10.56 -19.50
N ALA A 140 -8.18 -10.45 -20.20
CA ALA A 140 -7.94 -9.45 -21.24
C ALA A 140 -7.66 -10.10 -22.60
N ARG A 141 -8.39 -9.66 -23.63
CA ARG A 141 -8.27 -10.16 -25.01
C ARG A 141 -8.17 -9.00 -25.99
N LEU A 142 -7.29 -9.14 -26.98
CA LEU A 142 -7.08 -8.17 -28.05
C LEU A 142 -7.69 -8.68 -29.35
N TYR A 143 -8.37 -7.80 -30.08
CA TYR A 143 -9.04 -8.11 -31.34
C TYR A 143 -8.66 -7.10 -32.41
N TYR A 144 -8.73 -7.51 -33.68
CA TYR A 144 -8.78 -6.60 -34.81
C TYR A 144 -10.14 -5.87 -34.84
N GLU A 145 -10.22 -4.73 -35.53
CA GLU A 145 -11.48 -3.98 -35.70
C GLU A 145 -12.62 -4.80 -36.31
N ASN A 146 -12.30 -5.82 -37.12
CA ASN A 146 -13.28 -6.75 -37.70
C ASN A 146 -13.81 -7.80 -36.70
N GLY A 147 -13.38 -7.78 -35.43
CA GLY A 147 -13.78 -8.71 -34.37
C GLY A 147 -12.98 -10.01 -34.32
N GLN A 148 -12.00 -10.21 -35.20
CA GLN A 148 -11.13 -11.38 -35.13
C GLN A 148 -10.18 -11.28 -33.93
N LEU A 149 -10.09 -12.35 -33.14
CA LEU A 149 -9.16 -12.44 -32.00
C LEU A 149 -7.70 -12.39 -32.49
N VAL A 150 -6.91 -11.52 -31.89
CA VAL A 150 -5.47 -11.39 -32.09
C VAL A 150 -4.73 -12.22 -31.05
N GLN A 151 -5.01 -11.95 -29.77
CA GLN A 151 -4.26 -12.54 -28.65
C GLN A 151 -5.06 -12.51 -27.35
N GLU A 152 -4.85 -13.51 -26.49
CA GLU A 152 -5.21 -13.47 -25.07
C GLU A 152 -4.01 -12.93 -24.26
N LEU A 153 -4.23 -11.83 -23.52
CA LEU A 153 -3.14 -11.06 -22.90
C LEU A 153 -2.88 -11.45 -21.46
N ALA A 154 -3.93 -11.60 -20.64
CA ALA A 154 -3.81 -11.88 -19.21
C ALA A 154 -5.08 -12.51 -18.65
N GLY A 155 -4.90 -13.40 -17.66
CA GLY A 155 -5.94 -13.98 -16.81
C GLY A 155 -5.44 -14.03 -15.37
N ARG A 156 -5.95 -13.19 -14.46
CA ARG A 156 -5.51 -13.18 -13.05
C ARG A 156 -6.56 -12.64 -12.09
N LEU A 157 -6.54 -13.12 -10.85
CA LEU A 157 -7.28 -12.53 -9.73
C LEU A 157 -6.70 -11.16 -9.37
N LEU A 158 -7.55 -10.12 -9.35
CA LEU A 158 -7.18 -8.76 -8.98
C LEU A 158 -8.04 -8.24 -7.82
N PRO A 159 -7.44 -7.54 -6.83
CA PRO A 159 -8.21 -6.85 -5.77
C PRO A 159 -9.11 -5.76 -6.35
N SER A 160 -10.05 -5.28 -5.53
CA SER A 160 -10.71 -4.00 -5.79
C SER A 160 -9.71 -2.84 -5.76
N GLY A 161 -10.00 -1.77 -6.51
CA GLY A 161 -9.14 -0.60 -6.68
C GLY A 161 -8.69 -0.37 -8.13
N PRO A 162 -7.78 0.59 -8.35
CA PRO A 162 -7.23 0.85 -9.68
C PRO A 162 -6.25 -0.24 -10.11
N ALA A 163 -6.19 -0.48 -11.41
CA ALA A 163 -5.32 -1.46 -12.05
C ALA A 163 -4.91 -1.00 -13.45
N GLU A 164 -3.76 -1.48 -13.88
CA GLU A 164 -3.19 -1.20 -15.20
C GLU A 164 -2.86 -2.50 -15.94
N LEU A 165 -3.08 -2.48 -17.25
CA LEU A 165 -2.62 -3.50 -18.19
C LEU A 165 -1.68 -2.83 -19.21
N PHE A 166 -0.48 -3.39 -19.36
CA PHE A 166 0.50 -2.96 -20.34
C PHE A 166 0.47 -3.88 -21.56
N ILE A 167 0.43 -3.31 -22.75
CA ILE A 167 0.37 -4.04 -24.02
C ILE A 167 1.54 -3.57 -24.88
N ASP A 168 2.43 -4.49 -25.24
CA ASP A 168 3.51 -4.21 -26.18
C ASP A 168 2.96 -4.29 -27.62
N MET A 169 2.89 -3.13 -28.28
CA MET A 169 2.37 -3.02 -29.64
C MET A 169 3.47 -3.22 -30.71
N SER A 170 4.74 -3.36 -30.33
CA SER A 170 5.88 -3.39 -31.26
C SER A 170 5.89 -4.59 -32.22
N THR A 171 5.21 -5.68 -31.85
CA THR A 171 5.14 -6.91 -32.67
C THR A 171 3.87 -7.00 -33.51
N LEU A 172 2.93 -6.07 -33.31
CA LEU A 172 1.66 -6.02 -34.02
C LEU A 172 1.80 -5.16 -35.28
N SER A 173 1.11 -5.56 -36.34
CA SER A 173 1.02 -4.77 -37.56
C SER A 173 0.35 -3.43 -37.30
N GLN A 174 0.76 -2.36 -38.00
CA GLN A 174 0.06 -1.08 -37.93
C GLN A 174 -1.42 -1.25 -38.30
N GLY A 175 -2.32 -0.81 -37.43
CA GLY A 175 -3.75 -0.97 -37.63
C GLY A 175 -4.58 -0.71 -36.38
N MET A 176 -5.88 -0.85 -36.54
CA MET A 176 -6.87 -0.62 -35.50
C MET A 176 -7.14 -1.87 -34.67
N TYR A 177 -7.04 -1.74 -33.34
CA TYR A 177 -7.28 -2.82 -32.40
C TYR A 177 -8.34 -2.48 -31.36
N ILE A 178 -9.03 -3.51 -30.86
CA ILE A 178 -9.98 -3.44 -29.76
C ILE A 178 -9.45 -4.27 -28.59
N ILE A 179 -9.22 -3.64 -27.45
CA ILE A 179 -8.94 -4.32 -26.19
C ILE A 179 -10.25 -4.52 -25.44
N LYS A 180 -10.49 -5.76 -25.01
CA LYS A 180 -11.61 -6.13 -24.15
C LYS A 180 -11.08 -6.74 -22.84
N ILE A 181 -11.46 -6.15 -21.72
CA ILE A 181 -11.15 -6.60 -20.37
C ILE A 181 -12.46 -6.98 -19.70
N GLN A 182 -12.58 -8.19 -19.18
CA GLN A 182 -13.78 -8.69 -18.53
C GLN A 182 -13.44 -9.34 -17.20
N GLY A 183 -14.36 -9.23 -16.23
CA GLY A 183 -14.25 -9.91 -14.95
C GLY A 183 -15.41 -10.85 -14.67
N ASP A 184 -15.16 -11.90 -13.89
CA ASP A 184 -16.17 -12.89 -13.50
C ASP A 184 -17.23 -12.35 -12.53
N ALA A 185 -16.98 -11.21 -11.89
CA ALA A 185 -17.96 -10.46 -11.09
C ALA A 185 -18.70 -9.36 -11.89
N GLY A 186 -18.56 -9.33 -13.23
CA GLY A 186 -19.34 -8.46 -14.11
C GLY A 186 -18.64 -7.17 -14.55
N PHE A 187 -17.35 -6.99 -14.23
CA PHE A 187 -16.57 -5.89 -14.79
C PHE A 187 -16.42 -6.03 -16.31
N GLU A 188 -16.53 -4.93 -17.05
CA GLU A 188 -16.24 -4.89 -18.48
C GLU A 188 -15.63 -3.53 -18.88
N LYS A 189 -14.53 -3.56 -19.63
CA LYS A 189 -13.95 -2.40 -20.32
C LYS A 189 -13.62 -2.77 -21.75
N VAL A 190 -14.12 -1.97 -22.69
CA VAL A 190 -13.80 -2.07 -24.12
C VAL A 190 -13.20 -0.75 -24.55
N ALA A 191 -12.04 -0.79 -25.20
CA ALA A 191 -11.40 0.40 -25.71
C ALA A 191 -10.73 0.15 -27.06
N ARG A 192 -10.64 1.23 -27.85
CA ARG A 192 -10.00 1.23 -29.16
C ARG A 192 -8.55 1.72 -29.04
N ILE A 193 -7.63 1.02 -29.67
CA ILE A 193 -6.21 1.38 -29.79
C ILE A 193 -5.96 1.72 -31.26
N VAL A 194 -5.48 2.94 -31.51
CA VAL A 194 -5.23 3.54 -32.84
C VAL A 194 -3.74 3.65 -33.10
#